data_AF-A0A183SYV7-F1
#
_entry.id   AF-A0A183SYV7-F1
#
_cell.length_a   1.000
_cell.length_b   1.000
_cell.length_c   1.000
_cell.angle_alpha   90.00
_cell.angle_beta   90.00
_cell.angle_gamma   90.00
#
_symmetry.space_group_name_H-M   'P 1'
#
loop_
_entity.id
_entity.type
_entity.pdbx_description
1 polymer ?
#
loop_
_entity_poly.entity_id
_entity_poly.type
_entity_poly.pdbx_seq_one_letter_code
_entity_poly.pdbx_strand_id
1 'polypeptide(L)'
;MDLHTKHLHPFLTYRDIYLRKISDLESQMGALREQQKHLNENEAANLRQVKIWRDLVTILQNKIAIRKAEEEKIASGGEYADVQKIEKDRLLL
;
A
#
# COMPACT_ATOMS: atom_id res chain seq x y z
N MET A 1 -5.97 68.32 26.64
CA MET A 1 -5.11 67.28 27.22
C MET A 1 -5.49 65.96 26.59
N ASP A 2 -4.46 65.30 26.08
CA ASP A 2 -4.38 63.89 25.65
C ASP A 2 -5.15 63.46 24.40
N LEU A 3 -4.54 63.78 23.25
CA LEU A 3 -4.76 63.06 22.00
C LEU A 3 -3.48 62.29 21.63
N HIS A 4 -3.68 60.98 21.45
CA HIS A 4 -2.87 60.08 20.64
C HIS A 4 -1.47 59.66 21.13
N THR A 5 -1.44 58.47 21.72
CA THR A 5 -0.44 57.46 21.36
C THR A 5 -1.16 56.17 20.95
N LYS A 6 -1.65 56.20 19.70
CA LYS A 6 -2.06 55.00 18.97
C LYS A 6 -0.85 54.07 18.85
N HIS A 7 -1.09 52.79 19.15
CA HIS A 7 -0.25 51.62 18.93
C HIS A 7 0.83 51.78 17.85
N LEU A 8 2.09 51.92 18.26
CA LEU A 8 3.23 51.62 17.40
C LEU A 8 3.40 50.09 17.40
N HIS A 9 2.91 49.42 16.35
CA HIS A 9 3.43 48.10 16.01
C HIS A 9 4.93 48.25 15.70
N PRO A 10 5.82 47.43 16.29
CA PRO A 10 7.23 47.47 15.94
C PRO A 10 7.37 47.04 14.48
N PHE A 11 7.80 47.95 13.61
CA PHE A 11 8.14 47.61 12.24
C PHE A 11 9.35 46.68 12.27
N LEU A 12 9.14 45.40 11.97
CA LEU A 12 10.21 44.43 11.75
C LEU A 12 11.14 44.96 10.67
N THR A 13 12.44 45.03 10.94
CA THR A 13 13.38 45.46 9.92
C THR A 13 13.49 44.40 8.85
N TYR A 14 13.91 44.79 7.65
CA TYR A 14 14.14 43.85 6.54
C TYR A 14 15.10 42.71 6.95
N ARG A 15 16.05 43.00 7.84
CA ARG A 15 16.96 42.03 8.46
C ARG A 15 16.21 41.01 9.33
N ASP A 16 15.28 41.46 10.17
CA ASP A 16 14.52 40.57 11.07
C ASP A 16 13.61 39.62 10.28
N ILE A 17 13.02 40.11 9.19
CA ILE A 17 12.21 39.30 8.27
C ILE A 17 13.05 38.19 7.65
N TYR A 18 14.25 38.50 7.16
CA TYR A 18 15.12 37.49 6.56
C TYR A 18 15.69 36.52 7.58
N LEU A 19 16.08 36.97 8.78
CA LEU A 19 16.55 36.07 9.84
C LEU A 19 15.47 35.08 10.25
N ARG A 20 14.22 35.54 10.38
CA ARG A 20 13.08 34.65 10.62
C ARG A 20 12.90 33.64 9.50
N LYS A 21 12.96 34.10 8.24
CA LYS A 21 12.83 33.22 7.09
C LYS A 21 13.94 32.17 7.00
N ILE A 22 15.18 32.55 7.33
CA ILE A 22 16.32 31.62 7.40
C ILE A 22 16.07 30.57 8.48
N SER A 23 15.65 30.98 9.67
CA SER A 23 15.34 30.06 10.76
C SER A 23 14.21 29.08 10.40
N ASP A 24 13.16 29.58 9.75
CA ASP A 24 12.04 28.74 9.27
C ASP A 24 12.53 27.71 8.23
N LEU A 25 13.40 28.13 7.30
CA LEU A 25 13.97 27.25 6.29
C LEU A 25 14.91 26.19 6.88
N GLU A 26 15.73 26.56 7.88
CA GLU A 26 16.61 25.64 8.59
C GLU A 26 15.79 24.58 9.36
N SER A 27 14.70 24.99 10.00
CA SER A 27 13.77 24.07 10.67
C SER A 27 13.14 23.08 9.69
N GLN A 28 12.64 23.57 8.56
CA GLN A 28 12.06 22.73 7.51
C GLN A 28 13.10 21.76 6.93
N MET A 29 14.33 22.20 6.73
CA MET A 29 15.41 21.36 6.24
C MET A 29 15.74 20.23 7.22
N GLY A 30 15.75 20.51 8.53
CA GLY A 30 15.92 19.51 9.57
C GLY A 30 14.81 18.45 9.53
N ALA A 31 13.55 18.88 9.46
CA ALA A 31 12.40 17.99 9.37
C ALA A 31 12.45 17.10 8.11
N LEU A 32 12.78 17.67 6.96
CA LEU A 32 12.90 16.93 5.69
C LEU A 32 14.01 15.88 5.73
N ARG A 33 15.15 16.20 6.36
CA ARG A 33 16.24 15.22 6.52
C ARG A 33 15.82 14.02 7.37
N GLU A 34 15.10 14.26 8.46
CA GLU A 34 14.62 13.16 9.31
C GLU A 34 13.55 12.32 8.59
N GLN A 35 12.64 12.96 7.85
CA GLN A 35 11.66 12.25 7.02
C GLN A 35 12.36 11.40 5.95
N GLN A 36 13.37 11.92 5.27
CA GLN A 36 14.13 11.17 4.28
C GLN A 36 14.86 9.97 4.91
N LYS A 37 15.44 10.16 6.09
CA LYS A 37 16.10 9.09 6.83
C LYS A 37 15.12 7.97 7.18
N HIS A 38 13.95 8.31 7.72
CA HIS A 38 12.90 7.34 7.99
C HIS A 38 12.41 6.61 6.75
N LEU A 39 12.31 7.30 5.60
CA LEU A 39 11.95 6.65 4.34
C LEU A 39 13.01 5.63 3.92
N ASN A 40 14.30 6.01 3.97
CA ASN A 40 15.40 5.12 3.60
C ASN A 40 15.50 3.90 4.53
N GLU A 41 15.33 4.10 5.84
CA GLU A 41 15.35 3.00 6.82
C GLU A 41 14.21 1.99 6.59
N ASN A 42 13.04 2.48 6.15
CA ASN A 42 11.86 1.65 5.95
C ASN A 42 11.68 1.14 4.51
N GLU A 43 12.43 1.65 3.54
CA GLU A 43 12.27 1.33 2.11
C GLU A 43 12.31 -0.18 1.86
N ALA A 44 13.34 -0.87 2.34
CA ALA A 44 13.49 -2.30 2.15
C ALA A 44 12.35 -3.11 2.81
N ALA A 45 11.89 -2.69 3.99
CA ALA A 45 10.78 -3.35 4.67
C ALA A 45 9.45 -3.14 3.92
N ASN A 46 9.20 -1.91 3.46
CA ASN A 46 8.01 -1.55 2.71
C ASN A 46 7.96 -2.30 1.36
N LEU A 47 9.09 -2.39 0.64
CA LEU A 47 9.18 -3.17 -0.60
C LEU A 47 8.89 -4.66 -0.36
N ARG A 48 9.39 -5.24 0.73
CA ARG A 48 9.07 -6.62 1.12
C ARG A 48 7.57 -6.79 1.41
N GLN A 49 6.96 -5.86 2.15
CA GLN A 49 5.53 -5.90 2.42
C GLN A 49 4.71 -5.85 1.13
N VAL A 50 5.03 -4.93 0.21
CA VAL A 50 4.36 -4.83 -1.10
C VAL A 50 4.47 -6.15 -1.88
N LYS A 51 5.63 -6.80 -1.86
CA LYS A 51 5.81 -8.11 -2.50
C LYS A 51 4.89 -9.16 -1.88
N ILE A 52 4.87 -9.27 -0.55
CA ILE A 52 4.01 -10.23 0.17
C ILE A 52 2.54 -10.02 -0.20
N TRP A 53 2.08 -8.77 -0.29
CA TRP A 53 0.71 -8.47 -0.68
C TRP A 53 0.41 -8.90 -2.13
N ARG A 54 1.34 -8.69 -3.06
CA ARG A 54 1.18 -9.17 -4.45
C ARG A 54 1.13 -10.70 -4.52
N ASP A 55 1.99 -11.37 -3.77
CA ASP A 55 2.03 -12.84 -3.72
C ASP A 55 0.71 -13.38 -3.13
N LEU A 56 0.18 -12.76 -2.06
CA LEU A 56 -1.10 -13.14 -1.47
C LEU A 56 -2.26 -12.98 -2.46
N VAL A 57 -2.34 -11.86 -3.17
CA VAL A 57 -3.37 -11.63 -4.19
C VAL A 57 -3.30 -12.72 -5.27
N THR A 58 -2.09 -13.05 -5.74
CA THR A 58 -1.87 -14.10 -6.75
C THR A 58 -2.37 -15.46 -6.25
N ILE A 59 -2.04 -15.84 -5.01
CA ILE A 59 -2.49 -17.10 -4.40
C ILE A 59 -4.01 -17.15 -4.29
N LEU A 60 -4.65 -16.05 -3.87
CA LEU A 60 -6.10 -15.97 -3.75
C LEU A 60 -6.79 -16.08 -5.11
N GLN A 61 -6.26 -15.43 -6.15
CA GLN A 61 -6.76 -15.54 -7.52
C GLN A 61 -6.66 -16.98 -8.03
N ASN A 62 -5.51 -17.64 -7.84
CA ASN A 62 -5.33 -19.03 -8.21
C ASN A 62 -6.30 -19.95 -7.48
N LYS A 63 -6.52 -19.73 -6.18
CA LYS A 63 -7.49 -20.49 -5.39
C LYS A 63 -8.92 -20.35 -5.93
N ILE A 64 -9.32 -19.15 -6.35
CA ILE A 64 -10.61 -18.91 -6.98
C ILE A 64 -10.70 -19.64 -8.32
N ALA A 65 -9.66 -19.55 -9.15
CA ALA A 65 -9.62 -20.22 -10.45
C ALA A 65 -9.73 -21.74 -10.33
N ILE A 66 -8.98 -22.35 -9.40
CA ILE A 66 -9.04 -23.79 -9.12
C ILE A 66 -10.44 -24.20 -8.66
N ARG A 67 -11.07 -23.43 -7.76
CA ARG A 67 -12.43 -23.74 -7.29
C ARG A 67 -13.44 -23.70 -8.43
N LYS A 68 -13.36 -22.69 -9.30
CA LYS A 68 -14.23 -22.60 -10.48
C LYS A 68 -14.04 -23.78 -11.42
N ALA A 69 -12.79 -24.15 -11.70
CA ALA A 69 -12.48 -25.31 -12.54
C ALA A 69 -13.00 -26.62 -11.92
N GLU A 70 -12.91 -26.78 -10.60
CA GLU A 70 -13.46 -27.95 -9.89
C GLU A 70 -15.00 -27.96 -9.94
N GLU A 71 -15.66 -26.82 -9.75
CA GLU A 71 -17.11 -26.68 -9.87
C GLU A 71 -17.59 -27.00 -11.29
N GLU A 72 -16.88 -26.52 -12.32
CA GLU A 72 -17.14 -26.84 -13.73
C GLU A 72 -16.94 -28.33 -14.01
N LYS A 73 -15.87 -28.94 -13.49
CA LYS A 73 -15.61 -30.38 -13.62
C LYS A 73 -16.71 -31.21 -12.97
N ILE A 74 -17.18 -30.81 -11.79
CA ILE A 74 -18.30 -31.48 -11.11
C ILE A 74 -19.58 -31.33 -11.95
N ALA A 75 -19.86 -30.13 -12.45
CA ALA A 75 -21.03 -29.85 -13.29
C ALA A 75 -20.99 -30.63 -14.62
N SER A 76 -19.81 -30.90 -15.19
CA SER A 76 -19.65 -31.68 -16.41
C SER A 76 -19.73 -33.20 -16.21
N GLY A 77 -19.93 -33.70 -14.99
CA GLY A 77 -20.04 -35.14 -14.70
C GLY A 77 -18.90 -35.71 -13.84
N GLY A 78 -18.06 -34.85 -13.26
CA GLY A 78 -17.00 -35.23 -12.35
C GLY A 78 -15.91 -36.05 -13.02
N GLU A 79 -15.39 -37.05 -12.31
CA GLU A 79 -14.32 -37.95 -12.78
C GLU A 79 -14.73 -38.85 -13.97
N TYR A 80 -16.04 -38.93 -14.24
CA TYR A 80 -16.63 -39.79 -15.27
C TYR A 80 -17.30 -38.98 -16.40
N ALA A 81 -17.10 -37.66 -16.45
CA ALA A 81 -17.67 -36.77 -17.47
C ALA A 81 -17.43 -37.26 -18.91
N ASP A 82 -16.25 -37.83 -19.18
CA ASP A 82 -15.83 -38.30 -20.50
C ASP A 82 -16.05 -39.81 -20.72
N VAL A 83 -16.64 -40.52 -19.76
CA VAL A 83 -16.81 -41.98 -19.84
C VAL A 83 -18.03 -42.33 -20.68
N GLN A 84 -17.79 -42.65 -21.96
CA GLN A 84 -18.84 -43.04 -22.92
C GLN A 84 -19.26 -44.51 -22.85
N LYS A 85 -18.43 -45.38 -22.24
CA LYS A 85 -18.73 -46.80 -22.03
C LYS A 85 -18.14 -47.28 -20.71
N ILE A 86 -18.97 -47.93 -19.90
CA ILE A 86 -18.56 -48.65 -18.70
C ILE A 86 -18.65 -50.14 -19.05
N GLU A 87 -17.50 -50.79 -19.24
CA GLU A 87 -17.45 -52.25 -19.33
C GLU A 87 -17.64 -52.83 -17.92
N LYS A 88 -18.76 -53.53 -17.72
CA LYS A 88 -18.97 -54.31 -16.49
C LYS A 88 -18.12 -55.57 -16.59
N ASP A 89 -17.02 -55.61 -15.85
CA ASP A 89 -16.36 -56.87 -15.55
C ASP A 89 -17.37 -57.78 -14.87
N ARG A 90 -17.77 -58.83 -15.60
CA ARG A 90 -18.56 -59.92 -15.02
C ARG A 90 -17.61 -60.68 -14.11
N LEU A 91 -17.58 -60.29 -12.84
CA LEU A 91 -17.07 -61.14 -11.76
C LEU A 91 -17.75 -62.50 -11.92
N LEU A 92 -16.98 -63.48 -12.40
CA LEU A 92 -17.39 -64.87 -12.41
C LEU A 92 -17.49 -65.30 -10.95
N LEU A 93 -18.72 -65.60 -10.54
CA LEU A 93 -19.08 -66.15 -9.22
C LEU A 93 -18.35 -67.47 -8.95
#